data_AF-A0A818KV12-F1
#
_entry.id   AF-A0A818KV12-F1
#
_cell.length_a   1.000
_cell.length_b   1.000
_cell.length_c   1.000
_cell.angle_alpha   90.00
_cell.angle_beta   90.00
_cell.angle_gamma   90.00
#
_symmetry.space_group_name_H-M   'P 1'
#
loop_
_entity.id
_entity.type
_entity.pdbx_description
1 polymer ?
#
loop_
_entity_poly.entity_id
_entity_poly.type
_entity_poly.pdbx_seq_one_letter_code
_entity_poly.pdbx_strand_id
1 'polypeptide(L)'
;MNLLKSIVQPSRINLFSIPQRTLFDIQNVWGRTAVDTQKPIDSSPLGEMPRQDESVGILSGVPRNMFKERRCRIFVSARNAMQSGTNNTKKWKVEWDTKERWENPLMGWASSSDPHSSVIVEFATKEDAIIYCERMGYKYEIAESTPTPRFKKTYGANFSWNKRTLMITSLYNDVSSLLDCDLMQNSLLFRTAIAVCLIVLNFATLTKNYDISDGHLEILFKHWLDRSDREYDSFAEYQQRMSIFKENYIQIQKLNEVFGDDMTFELNKFADLTEDEFRNTILMRPQAPPIHSRSRYMEIPTVGDLPDSFDWRDHNAVTPVKDQGSVGTCWAFSTVQNVEGQWSIKSKTLTNLSVEQIVDCDGMQKPDSGQADCGVYGGWPFLSFQYLMKQGGIESESTYPYCAGIKKPCEPCNAPGYNKTLCGPPIPFCYIKDSCESRLDSTQFVSGLKVVDWKAIDEDETNITAALMNTGPLSVALNAELLQFYHKGIFNPVFCNPKNLDHAVLLVGWGKEGSKPYWIVKNSWGVNWGEQGYFRILRGKGTCGINTQVTTAVLG
;
A
#
# COMPACT_ATOMS: atom_id res chain seq x y z
N MET A 1 53.85 1.44 0.48
CA MET A 1 54.15 0.23 -0.33
C MET A 1 53.89 -0.96 0.57
N ASN A 2 52.79 -1.68 0.35
CA ASN A 2 52.69 -2.87 -0.51
C ASN A 2 53.25 -4.13 0.19
N LEU A 3 52.61 -5.30 0.15
CA LEU A 3 51.30 -5.70 -0.40
C LEU A 3 50.90 -7.05 0.24
N LEU A 4 49.62 -7.20 0.58
CA LEU A 4 48.74 -8.38 0.42
C LEU A 4 49.26 -9.85 0.42
N LYS A 5 48.39 -10.71 1.00
CA LYS A 5 48.15 -12.16 0.78
C LYS A 5 48.89 -13.18 1.68
N SER A 6 48.18 -13.65 2.70
CA SER A 6 48.20 -15.06 3.11
C SER A 6 46.99 -15.78 2.49
N ILE A 7 47.20 -16.98 1.94
CA ILE A 7 46.17 -17.78 1.27
C ILE A 7 45.86 -19.04 2.10
N VAL A 8 44.58 -19.22 2.40
CA VAL A 8 43.80 -20.46 2.54
C VAL A 8 44.55 -21.77 2.85
N GLN A 9 44.27 -22.35 4.02
CA GLN A 9 43.91 -23.79 4.14
C GLN A 9 42.84 -24.01 5.24
N PRO A 10 41.96 -25.02 5.12
CA PRO A 10 40.85 -25.25 6.05
C PRO A 10 41.14 -26.33 7.11
N SER A 11 40.70 -26.10 8.36
CA SER A 11 40.78 -27.12 9.42
C SER A 11 39.54 -27.17 10.32
N ARG A 12 38.85 -28.31 10.21
CA ARG A 12 37.86 -28.95 11.11
C ARG A 12 37.68 -28.34 12.52
N ILE A 13 36.41 -28.13 12.89
CA ILE A 13 35.91 -28.05 14.28
C ILE A 13 34.60 -28.88 14.29
N ASN A 14 34.65 -30.15 14.71
CA ASN A 14 34.36 -30.67 16.06
C ASN A 14 32.92 -30.42 16.56
N LEU A 15 32.10 -31.47 16.46
CA LEU A 15 30.75 -31.59 17.01
C LEU A 15 30.78 -32.27 18.39
N PHE A 16 30.41 -31.54 19.45
CA PHE A 16 29.96 -32.01 20.76
C PHE A 16 29.10 -30.87 21.36
N SER A 17 28.03 -31.08 22.13
CA SER A 17 27.29 -32.28 22.51
C SER A 17 25.96 -31.86 23.15
N ILE A 18 24.83 -32.47 22.78
CA ILE A 18 23.53 -32.31 23.48
C ILE A 18 23.28 -33.58 24.30
N PRO A 19 22.92 -33.49 25.60
CA PRO A 19 22.71 -34.68 26.43
C PRO A 19 21.38 -35.39 26.12
N GLN A 20 21.44 -36.71 25.95
CA GLN A 20 20.26 -37.58 25.81
C GLN A 20 19.59 -37.87 27.15
N ARG A 21 18.25 -38.03 27.14
CA ARG A 21 17.55 -38.99 28.02
C ARG A 21 16.40 -39.68 27.27
N THR A 22 16.58 -40.98 26.99
CA THR A 22 15.60 -42.09 27.07
C THR A 22 14.14 -41.75 26.74
N LEU A 23 13.54 -42.15 25.60
CA LEU A 23 13.34 -43.51 25.08
C LEU A 23 12.68 -44.49 26.07
N PHE A 24 11.37 -44.32 26.25
CA PHE A 24 10.30 -45.33 26.39
C PHE A 24 8.98 -44.59 26.08
N ASP A 25 8.00 -45.10 25.32
CA ASP A 25 7.92 -46.37 24.56
C ASP A 25 7.02 -46.17 23.31
N ILE A 26 6.90 -47.17 22.43
CA ILE A 26 5.96 -47.20 21.29
C ILE A 26 5.23 -48.56 21.27
N GLN A 27 3.96 -48.59 21.69
CA GLN A 27 2.98 -49.60 21.28
C GLN A 27 1.55 -49.20 21.69
N ASN A 28 0.55 -49.84 21.05
CA ASN A 28 -0.90 -49.80 21.34
C ASN A 28 -1.75 -48.62 20.82
N VAL A 29 -2.02 -48.59 19.51
CA VAL A 29 -3.31 -48.11 18.98
C VAL A 29 -3.81 -49.02 17.85
N TRP A 30 -4.35 -50.20 18.19
CA TRP A 30 -5.26 -50.99 17.35
C TRP A 30 -6.08 -51.95 18.22
N GLY A 31 -7.40 -51.75 18.33
CA GLY A 31 -8.28 -52.70 19.03
C GLY A 31 -9.60 -52.12 19.57
N ARG A 32 -10.67 -52.24 18.77
CA ARG A 32 -12.05 -52.68 19.11
C ARG A 32 -12.43 -52.77 20.62
N THR A 33 -13.64 -52.43 21.09
CA THR A 33 -14.97 -52.38 20.46
C THR A 33 -16.01 -51.78 21.43
N ALA A 34 -17.24 -51.58 20.93
CA ALA A 34 -18.54 -51.72 21.62
C ALA A 34 -19.38 -50.44 21.74
N VAL A 35 -20.61 -50.56 21.24
CA VAL A 35 -21.73 -49.64 21.41
C VAL A 35 -22.37 -49.95 22.75
N ASP A 36 -22.79 -48.92 23.50
CA ASP A 36 -23.85 -49.06 24.50
C ASP A 36 -24.94 -48.01 24.26
N THR A 37 -26.18 -48.41 24.48
CA THR A 37 -27.40 -47.67 24.17
C THR A 37 -28.20 -47.47 25.45
N GLN A 38 -28.47 -46.22 25.83
CA GLN A 38 -29.75 -45.73 26.42
C GLN A 38 -29.57 -44.41 27.17
N LYS A 39 -30.30 -43.38 26.74
CA LYS A 39 -31.13 -42.52 27.61
C LYS A 39 -32.09 -41.67 26.74
N PRO A 40 -33.34 -41.46 27.17
CA PRO A 40 -34.35 -40.78 26.35
C PRO A 40 -34.24 -39.26 26.45
N ILE A 41 -34.61 -38.56 25.39
CA ILE A 41 -34.86 -37.11 25.38
C ILE A 41 -36.31 -36.85 24.96
N ASP A 42 -36.85 -35.80 25.55
CA ASP A 42 -38.24 -35.38 25.66
C ASP A 42 -39.04 -35.30 24.34
N SER A 43 -40.36 -35.45 24.47
CA SER A 43 -41.32 -35.46 23.36
C SER A 43 -42.24 -34.24 23.40
N SER A 44 -42.04 -33.31 22.45
CA SER A 44 -43.04 -32.30 22.07
C SER A 44 -42.85 -31.91 20.59
N PRO A 45 -43.93 -31.56 19.86
CA PRO A 45 -43.97 -31.78 18.42
C PRO A 45 -43.29 -30.67 17.61
N LEU A 46 -42.26 -31.04 16.85
CA LEU A 46 -41.89 -30.29 15.64
C LEU A 46 -42.98 -30.50 14.59
N GLY A 47 -43.40 -29.39 13.96
CA GLY A 47 -44.52 -29.36 13.02
C GLY A 47 -44.32 -30.26 11.80
N GLU A 48 -45.43 -30.64 11.17
CA GLU A 48 -45.46 -31.52 10.00
C GLU A 48 -44.50 -31.05 8.90
N MET A 49 -43.46 -31.85 8.63
CA MET A 49 -42.72 -31.71 7.38
C MET A 49 -43.66 -32.05 6.23
N PRO A 50 -43.76 -31.21 5.17
CA PRO A 50 -44.59 -31.53 4.02
C PRO A 50 -44.11 -32.82 3.35
N ARG A 51 -45.08 -33.57 2.80
CA ARG A 51 -44.85 -34.87 2.16
C ARG A 51 -43.70 -34.82 1.17
N GLN A 52 -42.90 -35.90 1.15
CA GLN A 52 -41.86 -36.12 0.16
C GLN A 52 -42.44 -35.95 -1.25
N ASP A 53 -41.97 -34.93 -1.96
CA ASP A 53 -42.24 -34.77 -3.38
C ASP A 53 -41.39 -35.81 -4.15
N GLU A 54 -42.02 -36.59 -5.04
CA GLU A 54 -41.41 -37.76 -5.70
C GLU A 54 -40.38 -37.38 -6.80
N SER A 55 -39.86 -36.16 -6.76
CA SER A 55 -39.20 -35.50 -7.88
C SER A 55 -37.67 -35.58 -7.86
N VAL A 56 -36.99 -35.81 -6.74
CA VAL A 56 -35.52 -35.68 -6.66
C VAL A 56 -34.75 -36.96 -7.08
N GLY A 57 -33.77 -36.81 -7.97
CA GLY A 57 -32.88 -37.91 -8.39
C GLY A 57 -31.81 -38.26 -7.36
N ILE A 58 -31.84 -39.49 -6.83
CA ILE A 58 -31.04 -39.98 -5.68
C ILE A 58 -29.51 -39.81 -5.84
N LEU A 59 -28.98 -39.65 -7.05
CA LEU A 59 -27.52 -39.55 -7.28
C LEU A 59 -27.00 -38.13 -7.55
N SER A 60 -27.86 -37.15 -7.85
CA SER A 60 -27.40 -35.79 -8.24
C SER A 60 -28.16 -34.64 -7.58
N GLY A 61 -29.19 -34.91 -6.78
CA GLY A 61 -30.00 -33.88 -6.12
C GLY A 61 -30.88 -33.04 -7.06
N VAL A 62 -30.82 -33.27 -8.38
CA VAL A 62 -31.58 -32.51 -9.37
C VAL A 62 -32.99 -33.11 -9.53
N PRO A 63 -34.05 -32.28 -9.58
CA PRO A 63 -35.42 -32.71 -9.89
C PRO A 63 -35.55 -33.38 -11.28
N ARG A 64 -36.27 -34.51 -11.35
CA ARG A 64 -36.48 -35.35 -12.54
C ARG A 64 -37.20 -34.63 -13.68
N ASN A 65 -38.00 -33.60 -13.39
CA ASN A 65 -38.64 -32.75 -14.40
C ASN A 65 -37.60 -31.91 -15.18
N MET A 66 -36.54 -31.40 -14.53
CA MET A 66 -35.47 -30.66 -15.21
C MET A 66 -34.69 -31.52 -16.22
N PHE A 67 -34.64 -32.84 -16.04
CA PHE A 67 -34.08 -33.73 -17.06
C PHE A 67 -34.93 -33.85 -18.33
N LYS A 68 -36.25 -33.66 -18.25
CA LYS A 68 -37.18 -33.79 -19.40
C LYS A 68 -37.22 -32.54 -20.28
N GLU A 69 -36.81 -31.38 -19.76
CA GLU A 69 -36.92 -30.10 -20.48
C GLU A 69 -35.58 -29.52 -20.97
N ARG A 70 -34.48 -30.27 -20.81
CA ARG A 70 -33.13 -29.86 -21.23
C ARG A 70 -33.11 -29.26 -22.64
N ARG A 71 -32.58 -28.04 -22.74
CA ARG A 71 -32.38 -27.32 -23.99
C ARG A 71 -30.89 -27.21 -24.33
N CYS A 72 -30.56 -27.32 -25.61
CA CYS A 72 -29.23 -27.08 -26.15
C CYS A 72 -29.22 -25.74 -26.89
N ARG A 73 -28.18 -24.94 -26.71
CA ARG A 73 -27.91 -23.76 -27.51
C ARG A 73 -26.93 -24.10 -28.62
N ILE A 74 -27.35 -23.90 -29.86
CA ILE A 74 -26.52 -24.07 -31.06
C ILE A 74 -26.09 -22.68 -31.53
N PHE A 75 -24.79 -22.39 -31.52
CA PHE A 75 -24.27 -21.05 -31.86
C PHE A 75 -22.89 -21.09 -32.54
N VAL A 76 -22.54 -20.00 -33.23
CA VAL A 76 -21.15 -19.72 -33.65
C VAL A 76 -20.63 -18.57 -32.80
N SER A 77 -19.40 -18.67 -32.30
CA SER A 77 -18.78 -17.60 -31.51
C SER A 77 -18.68 -16.31 -32.32
N ALA A 78 -19.15 -15.19 -31.76
CA ALA A 78 -19.00 -13.88 -32.37
C ALA A 78 -17.52 -13.49 -32.48
N ARG A 79 -17.16 -12.78 -33.56
CA ARG A 79 -15.77 -12.40 -33.85
C ARG A 79 -15.30 -11.29 -32.89
N ASN A 80 -14.58 -11.66 -31.84
CA ASN A 80 -14.01 -10.69 -30.90
C ASN A 80 -12.75 -10.01 -31.46
N ALA A 81 -12.62 -8.71 -31.20
CA ALA A 81 -11.50 -7.90 -31.71
C ALA A 81 -10.13 -8.26 -31.12
N MET A 82 -10.11 -9.00 -30.01
CA MET A 82 -8.90 -9.43 -29.29
C MET A 82 -8.53 -10.91 -29.54
N GLN A 83 -9.30 -11.66 -30.34
CA GLN A 83 -8.95 -13.06 -30.65
C GLN A 83 -7.86 -13.14 -31.72
N SER A 84 -6.86 -13.99 -31.48
CA SER A 84 -5.81 -14.31 -32.44
C SER A 84 -6.37 -14.98 -33.70
N GLY A 85 -5.67 -14.81 -34.83
CA GLY A 85 -6.14 -15.29 -36.14
C GLY A 85 -6.38 -16.80 -36.25
N THR A 86 -5.76 -17.60 -35.37
CA THR A 86 -5.93 -19.06 -35.29
C THR A 86 -7.24 -19.49 -34.63
N ASN A 87 -7.87 -18.65 -33.80
CA ASN A 87 -9.16 -18.92 -33.16
C ASN A 87 -10.38 -18.44 -33.98
N ASN A 88 -10.18 -18.08 -35.25
CA ASN A 88 -11.25 -17.63 -36.16
C ASN A 88 -12.02 -18.81 -36.78
N THR A 89 -12.34 -19.83 -35.96
CA THR A 89 -13.04 -21.05 -36.37
C THR A 89 -14.54 -20.79 -36.53
N LYS A 90 -15.05 -20.90 -37.76
CA LYS A 90 -16.50 -20.89 -38.07
C LYS A 90 -17.24 -22.15 -37.61
N LYS A 91 -16.73 -22.85 -36.59
CA LYS A 91 -17.34 -24.09 -36.08
C LYS A 91 -18.61 -23.74 -35.32
N TRP A 92 -19.63 -24.57 -35.49
CA TRP A 92 -20.84 -24.52 -34.69
C TRP A 92 -20.58 -25.20 -33.35
N LYS A 93 -21.05 -24.59 -32.27
CA LYS A 93 -20.90 -25.09 -30.91
C LYS A 93 -22.26 -25.42 -30.32
N VAL A 94 -22.32 -26.56 -29.64
CA VAL A 94 -23.48 -26.98 -28.84
C VAL A 94 -23.08 -26.90 -27.38
N GLU A 95 -23.88 -26.16 -26.61
CA GLU A 95 -23.76 -25.94 -25.17
C GLU A 95 -25.11 -26.27 -24.53
N TRP A 96 -25.12 -26.94 -23.38
CA TRP A 96 -26.36 -27.26 -22.66
C TRP A 96 -26.75 -26.09 -21.75
N ASP A 97 -28.03 -25.71 -21.77
CA ASP A 97 -28.48 -24.45 -21.15
C ASP A 97 -28.33 -24.47 -19.61
N THR A 98 -27.77 -23.38 -19.07
CA THR A 98 -27.58 -23.16 -17.62
C THR A 98 -28.56 -22.11 -17.05
N LYS A 99 -29.53 -21.63 -17.83
CA LYS A 99 -30.38 -20.45 -17.50
C LYS A 99 -31.33 -20.60 -16.32
N GLU A 100 -31.66 -21.82 -15.86
CA GLU A 100 -32.46 -22.02 -14.64
C GLU A 100 -31.63 -22.77 -13.59
N ARG A 101 -30.78 -22.00 -12.89
CA ARG A 101 -29.95 -22.52 -11.79
C ARG A 101 -30.81 -22.74 -10.55
N TRP A 102 -31.01 -24.01 -10.20
CA TRP A 102 -31.33 -24.35 -8.81
C TRP A 102 -30.06 -24.17 -7.96
N GLU A 103 -30.12 -23.27 -6.97
CA GLU A 103 -29.02 -23.05 -6.04
C GLU A 103 -28.97 -24.19 -5.02
N ASN A 104 -27.86 -24.91 -4.95
CA ASN A 104 -27.59 -25.81 -3.84
C ASN A 104 -27.05 -24.99 -2.66
N PRO A 105 -27.79 -24.84 -1.54
CA PRO A 105 -27.39 -23.95 -0.44
C PRO A 105 -26.11 -24.40 0.31
N LEU A 106 -25.60 -25.61 0.05
CA LEU A 106 -24.35 -26.11 0.65
C LEU A 106 -23.10 -25.84 -0.19
N MET A 107 -23.25 -25.51 -1.48
CA MET A 107 -22.13 -25.32 -2.41
C MET A 107 -22.23 -23.95 -3.08
N GLY A 108 -21.41 -23.01 -2.61
CA GLY A 108 -21.39 -21.63 -3.10
C GLY A 108 -21.18 -21.52 -4.62
N TRP A 109 -21.82 -20.51 -5.20
CA TRP A 109 -21.74 -20.04 -6.59
C TRP A 109 -21.18 -21.03 -7.64
N ALA A 110 -22.12 -21.63 -8.38
CA ALA A 110 -21.93 -22.24 -9.71
C ALA A 110 -21.34 -23.66 -9.82
N SER A 111 -21.51 -24.54 -8.81
CA SER A 111 -21.44 -25.99 -9.05
C SER A 111 -22.83 -26.63 -9.18
N SER A 112 -23.35 -26.75 -10.40
CA SER A 112 -24.37 -27.76 -10.70
C SER A 112 -23.68 -29.13 -10.78
N SER A 113 -24.17 -30.13 -10.05
CA SER A 113 -23.64 -31.51 -10.10
C SER A 113 -24.03 -32.27 -11.38
N ASP A 114 -24.13 -31.56 -12.50
CA ASP A 114 -24.45 -32.10 -13.82
C ASP A 114 -23.15 -32.28 -14.62
N PRO A 115 -22.80 -33.51 -15.05
CA PRO A 115 -21.56 -33.75 -15.81
C PRO A 115 -21.52 -33.05 -17.18
N HIS A 116 -22.66 -32.55 -17.70
CA HIS A 116 -22.73 -31.89 -19.01
C HIS A 116 -22.72 -30.35 -18.94
N SER A 117 -22.83 -29.73 -17.75
CA SER A 117 -22.97 -28.26 -17.62
C SER A 117 -21.71 -27.46 -18.00
N SER A 118 -20.60 -28.13 -18.30
CA SER A 118 -19.34 -27.51 -18.74
C SER A 118 -18.79 -28.13 -20.02
N VAL A 119 -19.61 -28.94 -20.71
CA VAL A 119 -19.23 -29.62 -21.96
C VAL A 119 -19.68 -28.78 -23.15
N ILE A 120 -18.73 -28.46 -24.03
CA ILE A 120 -18.99 -27.77 -25.30
C ILE A 120 -18.54 -28.71 -26.43
N VAL A 121 -19.46 -29.04 -27.34
CA VAL A 121 -19.17 -29.89 -28.51
C VAL A 121 -19.09 -29.03 -29.78
N GLU A 122 -18.05 -29.25 -30.60
CA GLU A 122 -17.83 -28.49 -31.83
C GLU A 122 -18.17 -29.31 -33.08
N PHE A 123 -18.87 -28.69 -34.02
CA PHE A 123 -19.32 -29.25 -35.30
C PHE A 123 -18.83 -28.40 -36.47
N ALA A 124 -18.68 -29.02 -37.65
CA ALA A 124 -18.27 -28.33 -38.87
C ALA A 124 -19.41 -27.53 -39.50
N THR A 125 -20.63 -28.08 -39.53
CA THR A 125 -21.82 -27.45 -40.09
C THR A 125 -22.90 -27.22 -39.03
N LYS A 126 -23.92 -26.42 -39.38
CA LYS A 126 -25.09 -26.14 -38.52
C LYS A 126 -25.98 -27.38 -38.45
N GLU A 127 -26.08 -28.06 -39.58
CA GLU A 127 -26.91 -29.22 -39.86
C GLU A 127 -26.43 -30.42 -39.04
N ASP A 128 -25.12 -30.67 -38.96
CA ASP A 128 -24.54 -31.71 -38.09
C ASP A 128 -24.89 -31.49 -36.61
N ALA A 129 -24.84 -30.23 -36.16
CA ALA A 129 -25.16 -29.86 -34.77
C ALA A 129 -26.66 -30.04 -34.44
N ILE A 130 -27.55 -29.79 -35.41
CA ILE A 130 -28.99 -30.03 -35.28
C ILE A 130 -29.26 -31.54 -35.23
N ILE A 131 -28.73 -32.31 -36.19
CA ILE A 131 -28.88 -33.77 -36.24
C ILE A 131 -28.36 -34.43 -34.96
N TYR A 132 -27.26 -33.92 -34.39
CA TYR A 132 -26.75 -34.38 -33.10
C TYR A 132 -27.73 -34.12 -31.95
N CYS A 133 -28.27 -32.90 -31.83
CA CYS A 133 -29.26 -32.57 -30.79
C CYS A 133 -30.54 -33.42 -30.92
N GLU A 134 -31.05 -33.58 -32.14
CA GLU A 134 -32.23 -34.41 -32.45
C GLU A 134 -32.00 -35.89 -32.10
N ARG A 135 -30.85 -36.46 -32.50
CA ARG A 135 -30.51 -37.86 -32.19
C ARG A 135 -30.37 -38.13 -30.70
N MET A 136 -29.94 -37.12 -29.93
CA MET A 136 -29.83 -37.17 -28.47
C MET A 136 -31.16 -36.82 -27.76
N GLY A 137 -32.21 -36.46 -28.50
CA GLY A 137 -33.53 -36.15 -27.95
C GLY A 137 -33.63 -34.80 -27.23
N TYR A 138 -32.68 -33.88 -27.43
CA TYR A 138 -32.69 -32.57 -26.78
C TYR A 138 -33.43 -31.53 -27.63
N LYS A 139 -34.27 -30.72 -26.97
CA LYS A 139 -34.81 -29.49 -27.58
C LYS A 139 -33.65 -28.52 -27.82
N TYR A 140 -33.68 -27.73 -28.89
CA TYR A 140 -32.58 -26.81 -29.21
C TYR A 140 -33.05 -25.41 -29.59
N GLU A 141 -32.20 -24.41 -29.32
CA GLU A 141 -32.34 -23.01 -29.72
C GLU A 141 -31.15 -22.64 -30.61
N ILE A 142 -31.40 -22.05 -31.78
CA ILE A 142 -30.35 -21.61 -32.71
C ILE A 142 -30.10 -20.13 -32.47
N ALA A 143 -28.95 -19.80 -31.88
CA ALA A 143 -28.53 -18.42 -31.68
C ALA A 143 -27.59 -17.99 -32.82
N GLU A 144 -28.18 -17.45 -33.89
CA GLU A 144 -27.41 -16.86 -35.00
C GLU A 144 -26.77 -15.54 -34.55
N SER A 145 -25.48 -15.35 -34.85
CA SER A 145 -24.78 -14.12 -34.49
C SER A 145 -25.32 -12.96 -35.31
N THR A 146 -26.05 -12.04 -34.68
CA THR A 146 -26.39 -10.77 -35.32
C THR A 146 -25.11 -10.04 -35.72
N PRO A 147 -24.96 -9.61 -36.99
CA PRO A 147 -23.75 -8.91 -37.41
C PRO A 147 -23.65 -7.60 -36.63
N THR A 148 -22.67 -7.51 -35.73
CA THR A 148 -22.46 -6.32 -34.90
C THR A 148 -22.28 -5.12 -35.83
N PRO A 149 -23.06 -4.03 -35.67
CA PRO A 149 -22.96 -2.87 -36.56
C PRO A 149 -21.52 -2.37 -36.55
N ARG A 150 -20.90 -2.31 -37.73
CA ARG A 150 -19.52 -1.84 -37.87
C ARG A 150 -19.48 -0.34 -37.63
N PHE A 151 -19.25 0.06 -36.39
CA PHE A 151 -18.93 1.44 -36.06
C PHE A 151 -17.71 1.88 -36.88
N LYS A 152 -17.90 2.88 -37.74
CA LYS A 152 -16.82 3.48 -38.53
C LYS A 152 -15.81 4.06 -37.52
N LYS A 153 -14.60 3.50 -37.47
CA LYS A 153 -13.53 4.01 -36.59
C LYS A 153 -13.13 5.42 -37.02
N THR A 154 -13.81 6.42 -36.49
CA THR A 154 -13.36 7.81 -36.50
C THR A 154 -12.21 7.93 -35.51
N TYR A 155 -10.98 8.06 -36.02
CA TYR A 155 -9.79 8.14 -35.18
C TYR A 155 -9.87 9.30 -34.15
N GLY A 156 -10.62 10.36 -34.45
CA GLY A 156 -10.89 11.45 -33.48
C GLY A 156 -11.90 11.13 -32.37
N ALA A 157 -12.81 10.17 -32.53
CA ALA A 157 -13.84 9.87 -31.51
C ALA A 157 -13.32 8.94 -30.41
N ASN A 158 -12.40 8.02 -30.72
CA ASN A 158 -11.74 7.21 -29.70
C ASN A 158 -10.65 7.99 -28.92
N PHE A 159 -10.32 9.20 -29.37
CA PHE A 159 -9.46 10.15 -28.64
C PHE A 159 -10.23 11.18 -27.81
N SER A 160 -11.57 11.28 -27.94
CA SER A 160 -12.37 12.23 -27.15
C SER A 160 -12.73 11.72 -25.73
N TRP A 161 -12.38 10.48 -25.40
CA TRP A 161 -12.48 9.93 -24.04
C TRP A 161 -11.12 9.57 -23.43
N ASN A 162 -10.16 10.51 -23.51
CA ASN A 162 -9.09 10.55 -22.52
C ASN A 162 -8.63 12.00 -22.25
N LYS A 163 -9.04 12.56 -21.10
CA LYS A 163 -8.58 13.89 -20.66
C LYS A 163 -7.06 13.96 -20.46
N ARG A 164 -6.34 12.83 -20.34
CA ARG A 164 -4.87 12.81 -20.24
C ARG A 164 -4.17 13.30 -21.51
N THR A 165 -4.69 13.04 -22.70
CA THR A 165 -3.93 13.29 -23.95
C THR A 165 -3.90 14.77 -24.34
N LEU A 166 -4.91 15.56 -23.95
CA LEU A 166 -4.92 17.01 -24.19
C LEU A 166 -4.02 17.81 -23.25
N MET A 167 -3.67 17.28 -22.07
CA MET A 167 -2.69 17.93 -21.18
C MET A 167 -1.27 17.87 -21.76
N ILE A 168 -0.89 16.78 -22.45
CA ILE A 168 0.45 16.65 -23.04
C ILE A 168 0.67 17.71 -24.12
N THR A 169 -0.35 18.04 -24.93
CA THR A 169 -0.24 19.09 -25.97
C THR A 169 -0.29 20.52 -25.44
N SER A 170 -0.89 20.76 -24.25
CA SER A 170 -0.75 22.06 -23.57
C SER A 170 0.65 22.20 -22.98
N LEU A 171 1.12 21.19 -22.22
CA LEU A 171 2.48 21.17 -21.66
C LEU A 171 3.57 21.30 -22.73
N TYR A 172 3.38 20.75 -23.94
CA TYR A 172 4.38 20.91 -25.02
C TYR A 172 4.47 22.35 -25.55
N ASN A 173 3.39 23.12 -25.49
CA ASN A 173 3.40 24.54 -25.87
C ASN A 173 3.89 25.43 -24.71
N ASP A 174 3.53 25.10 -23.46
CA ASP A 174 3.94 25.84 -22.27
C ASP A 174 5.42 25.61 -21.88
N VAL A 175 6.04 24.50 -22.32
CA VAL A 175 7.50 24.29 -22.19
C VAL A 175 8.30 25.10 -23.23
N SER A 176 7.67 25.51 -24.34
CA SER A 176 8.34 26.33 -25.37
C SER A 176 8.50 27.80 -24.99
N SER A 177 7.88 28.27 -23.90
CA SER A 177 7.99 29.65 -23.39
C SER A 177 8.93 29.80 -22.18
N LEU A 178 9.57 28.71 -21.74
CA LEU A 178 10.53 28.68 -20.63
C LEU A 178 11.99 28.48 -21.08
N LEU A 179 12.26 28.61 -22.37
CA LEU A 179 13.59 28.48 -22.99
C LEU A 179 14.01 29.74 -23.77
N ASP A 180 13.84 30.91 -23.15
CA ASP A 180 14.55 32.13 -23.53
C ASP A 180 16.03 32.00 -23.14
N CYS A 181 16.77 31.23 -23.93
CA CYS A 181 18.22 31.20 -23.94
C CYS A 181 18.69 31.57 -25.35
N ASP A 182 18.63 32.87 -25.63
CA ASP A 182 19.17 33.48 -26.84
C ASP A 182 20.71 33.40 -26.83
N LEU A 183 21.24 32.23 -27.23
CA LEU A 183 22.52 32.01 -27.90
C LEU A 183 22.71 30.50 -28.16
N MET A 184 23.13 30.13 -29.37
CA MET A 184 23.43 28.76 -29.85
C MET A 184 22.30 27.88 -30.42
N GLN A 185 21.18 28.46 -30.89
CA GLN A 185 20.33 27.76 -31.88
C GLN A 185 20.83 28.00 -33.32
N ASN A 186 21.64 27.08 -33.87
CA ASN A 186 21.63 26.64 -35.28
C ASN A 186 22.85 25.75 -35.62
N SER A 187 22.88 24.52 -35.11
CA SER A 187 23.59 23.44 -35.80
C SER A 187 22.75 22.17 -35.83
N LEU A 188 22.64 21.57 -37.01
CA LEU A 188 21.99 20.27 -37.22
C LEU A 188 22.67 19.18 -36.36
N LEU A 189 23.97 19.35 -36.12
CA LEU A 189 24.84 18.50 -35.30
C LEU A 189 24.38 18.37 -33.85
N PHE A 190 23.88 19.45 -33.22
CA PHE A 190 23.47 19.39 -31.81
C PHE A 190 22.17 18.59 -31.62
N ARG A 191 21.21 18.74 -32.55
CA ARG A 191 19.96 17.94 -32.55
C ARG A 191 20.23 16.47 -32.86
N THR A 192 21.14 16.17 -33.79
CA THR A 192 21.56 14.78 -34.05
C THR A 192 22.35 14.20 -32.89
N ALA A 193 23.20 14.98 -32.20
CA ALA A 193 23.93 14.51 -31.03
C ALA A 193 23.00 14.13 -29.87
N ILE A 194 21.98 14.95 -29.57
CA ILE A 194 20.98 14.62 -28.54
C ILE A 194 20.15 13.40 -28.96
N ALA A 195 19.69 13.33 -30.21
CA ALA A 195 18.93 12.16 -30.70
C ALA A 195 19.78 10.88 -30.66
N VAL A 196 21.06 10.93 -31.05
CA VAL A 196 21.98 9.79 -30.97
C VAL A 196 22.30 9.45 -29.53
N CYS A 197 22.51 10.41 -28.61
CA CYS A 197 22.66 10.12 -27.19
C CYS A 197 21.40 9.44 -26.60
N LEU A 198 20.20 9.91 -26.93
CA LEU A 198 18.96 9.28 -26.47
C LEU A 198 18.77 7.87 -27.07
N ILE A 199 19.13 7.65 -28.34
CA ILE A 199 19.10 6.32 -28.96
C ILE A 199 20.16 5.40 -28.34
N VAL A 200 21.39 5.89 -28.09
CA VAL A 200 22.46 5.13 -27.44
C VAL A 200 22.14 4.82 -25.97
N LEU A 201 21.49 5.74 -25.24
CA LEU A 201 21.00 5.48 -23.88
C LEU A 201 19.84 4.46 -23.86
N ASN A 202 18.95 4.47 -24.87
CA ASN A 202 17.91 3.44 -25.02
C ASN A 202 18.48 2.08 -25.49
N PHE A 203 19.56 2.06 -26.28
CA PHE A 203 20.23 0.81 -26.69
C PHE A 203 21.18 0.25 -25.62
N ALA A 204 21.79 1.09 -24.78
CA ALA A 204 22.63 0.67 -23.66
C ALA A 204 21.83 0.14 -22.45
N THR A 205 20.52 0.41 -22.39
CA THR A 205 19.63 -0.05 -21.31
C THR A 205 18.81 -1.31 -21.66
N LEU A 206 19.05 -1.92 -22.84
CA LEU A 206 18.44 -3.20 -23.21
C LEU A 206 19.32 -4.41 -22.80
N THR A 207 18.83 -5.11 -21.77
CA THR A 207 19.16 -6.51 -21.44
C THR A 207 20.56 -6.83 -20.88
N LYS A 208 20.85 -6.30 -19.69
CA LYS A 208 21.28 -7.23 -18.63
C LYS A 208 20.05 -8.03 -18.21
N ASN A 209 19.92 -9.27 -18.69
CA ASN A 209 19.01 -10.21 -18.05
C ASN A 209 19.56 -10.53 -16.67
N TYR A 210 18.83 -10.15 -15.62
CA TYR A 210 19.15 -10.54 -14.26
C TYR A 210 18.73 -12.01 -14.09
N ASP A 211 19.61 -12.92 -14.53
CA ASP A 211 19.36 -14.35 -14.66
C ASP A 211 19.41 -15.07 -13.29
N ILE A 212 18.58 -14.61 -12.36
CA ILE A 212 18.25 -15.38 -11.15
C ILE A 212 17.26 -16.46 -11.55
N SER A 213 17.58 -17.70 -11.20
CA SER A 213 16.64 -18.81 -11.31
C SER A 213 15.40 -18.54 -10.44
N ASP A 214 14.22 -18.71 -11.02
CA ASP A 214 12.95 -18.36 -10.34
C ASP A 214 12.81 -19.02 -8.95
N GLY A 215 13.25 -20.28 -8.82
CA GLY A 215 13.27 -21.01 -7.55
C GLY A 215 14.19 -20.41 -6.47
N HIS A 216 15.20 -19.61 -6.80
CA HIS A 216 15.97 -18.86 -5.81
C HIS A 216 15.15 -17.71 -5.21
N LEU A 217 14.36 -16.99 -6.03
CA LEU A 217 13.47 -15.95 -5.52
C LEU A 217 12.34 -16.53 -4.67
N GLU A 218 11.88 -17.75 -4.95
CA GLU A 218 10.90 -18.45 -4.09
C GLU A 218 11.48 -18.81 -2.71
N ILE A 219 12.75 -19.24 -2.66
CA ILE A 219 13.46 -19.47 -1.39
C ILE A 219 13.64 -18.15 -0.64
N LEU A 220 14.01 -17.08 -1.35
CA LEU A 220 14.16 -15.75 -0.76
C LEU A 220 12.82 -15.22 -0.20
N PHE A 221 11.71 -15.42 -0.91
CA PHE A 221 10.37 -15.06 -0.45
C PHE A 221 9.98 -15.83 0.81
N LYS A 222 10.23 -17.14 0.86
CA LYS A 222 9.99 -17.95 2.07
C LYS A 222 10.83 -17.46 3.26
N HIS A 223 12.13 -17.22 3.06
CA HIS A 223 13.03 -16.68 4.09
C HIS A 223 12.64 -15.27 4.56
N TRP A 224 12.00 -14.48 3.69
CA TRP A 224 11.43 -13.17 4.04
C TRP A 224 10.13 -13.34 4.84
N LEU A 225 9.25 -14.26 4.42
CA LEU A 225 8.02 -14.59 5.15
C LEU A 225 8.31 -15.06 6.58
N ASP A 226 9.27 -15.97 6.77
CA ASP A 226 9.72 -16.47 8.09
C ASP A 226 10.22 -15.35 9.04
N ARG A 227 10.50 -14.15 8.54
CA ARG A 227 10.96 -12.97 9.28
C ARG A 227 9.94 -11.84 9.34
N SER A 228 8.75 -12.06 8.77
CA SER A 228 7.70 -11.05 8.63
C SER A 228 6.44 -11.51 9.37
N ASP A 229 5.63 -10.57 9.83
CA ASP A 229 4.30 -10.85 10.38
C ASP A 229 3.24 -11.03 9.27
N ARG A 230 3.62 -11.60 8.12
CA ARG A 230 2.72 -11.80 6.96
C ARG A 230 2.11 -13.20 6.96
N GLU A 231 0.78 -13.20 7.02
CA GLU A 231 -0.07 -14.36 6.78
C GLU A 231 -1.08 -13.98 5.69
N TYR A 232 -1.26 -14.88 4.71
CA TYR A 232 -2.16 -14.71 3.56
C TYR A 232 -3.29 -15.75 3.63
N ASP A 233 -4.52 -15.31 3.35
CA ASP A 233 -5.72 -16.12 3.61
C ASP A 233 -5.97 -17.17 2.52
N SER A 234 -5.32 -17.04 1.36
CA SER A 234 -5.50 -17.95 0.23
C SER A 234 -4.21 -18.22 -0.54
N PHE A 235 -4.15 -19.39 -1.19
CA PHE A 235 -3.07 -19.73 -2.12
C PHE A 235 -2.97 -18.76 -3.30
N ALA A 236 -4.11 -18.21 -3.76
CA ALA A 236 -4.14 -17.21 -4.83
C ALA A 236 -3.45 -15.90 -4.40
N GLU A 237 -3.75 -15.42 -3.18
CA GLU A 237 -3.06 -14.27 -2.59
C GLU A 237 -1.56 -14.54 -2.40
N TYR A 238 -1.19 -15.69 -1.84
CA TYR A 238 0.22 -16.08 -1.68
C TYR A 238 0.98 -16.01 -3.02
N GLN A 239 0.40 -16.54 -4.10
CA GLN A 239 1.03 -16.50 -5.43
C GLN A 239 1.13 -15.08 -5.99
N GLN A 240 0.11 -14.24 -5.82
CA GLN A 240 0.14 -12.84 -6.21
C GLN A 240 1.22 -12.07 -5.45
N ARG A 241 1.27 -12.21 -4.12
CA ARG A 241 2.24 -11.56 -3.22
C ARG A 241 3.67 -12.01 -3.54
N MET A 242 3.86 -13.29 -3.87
CA MET A 242 5.14 -13.82 -4.36
C MET A 242 5.56 -13.21 -5.71
N SER A 243 4.63 -12.98 -6.65
CA SER A 243 4.94 -12.29 -7.92
C SER A 243 5.38 -10.85 -7.67
N ILE A 244 4.62 -10.11 -6.86
CA ILE A 244 4.93 -8.73 -6.47
C ILE A 244 6.32 -8.67 -5.79
N PHE A 245 6.64 -9.61 -4.91
CA PHE A 245 7.96 -9.72 -4.29
C PHE A 245 9.09 -9.96 -5.31
N LYS A 246 8.88 -10.87 -6.28
CA LYS A 246 9.84 -11.13 -7.37
C LYS A 246 10.07 -9.87 -8.22
N GLU A 247 9.00 -9.13 -8.55
CA GLU A 247 9.06 -7.87 -9.30
C GLU A 247 9.77 -6.75 -8.53
N ASN A 248 9.42 -6.55 -7.25
CA ASN A 248 10.04 -5.58 -6.37
C ASN A 248 11.54 -5.85 -6.15
N TYR A 249 11.95 -7.12 -6.00
CA TYR A 249 13.37 -7.48 -5.94
C TYR A 249 14.11 -6.99 -7.19
N ILE A 250 13.57 -7.26 -8.39
CA ILE A 250 14.18 -6.85 -9.66
C ILE A 250 14.21 -5.32 -9.79
N GLN A 251 13.17 -4.61 -9.32
CA GLN A 251 13.14 -3.15 -9.28
C GLN A 251 14.22 -2.58 -8.35
N ILE A 252 14.40 -3.16 -7.16
CA ILE A 252 15.47 -2.78 -6.21
C ILE A 252 16.86 -2.95 -6.83
N GLN A 253 17.12 -4.06 -7.55
CA GLN A 253 18.40 -4.23 -8.24
C GLN A 253 18.65 -3.12 -9.27
N LYS A 254 17.65 -2.78 -10.08
CA LYS A 254 17.76 -1.68 -11.07
C LYS A 254 17.98 -0.32 -10.41
N LEU A 255 17.30 -0.05 -9.29
CA LEU A 255 17.50 1.20 -8.53
C LEU A 255 18.93 1.27 -7.97
N ASN A 256 19.47 0.16 -7.45
CA ASN A 256 20.86 0.08 -6.99
C ASN A 256 21.88 0.22 -8.14
N GLU A 257 21.60 -0.26 -9.35
CA GLU A 257 22.45 -0.03 -10.53
C GLU A 257 22.48 1.45 -10.98
N VAL A 258 21.40 2.21 -10.73
CA VAL A 258 21.29 3.63 -11.16
C VAL A 258 21.75 4.61 -10.08
N PHE A 259 21.45 4.33 -8.80
CA PHE A 259 21.63 5.26 -7.69
C PHE A 259 22.63 4.80 -6.62
N GLY A 260 23.19 3.58 -6.73
CA GLY A 260 23.94 2.92 -5.66
C GLY A 260 25.17 3.66 -5.10
N ASP A 261 25.72 4.61 -5.86
CA ASP A 261 26.80 5.50 -5.42
C ASP A 261 26.33 6.61 -4.44
N ASP A 262 25.05 6.98 -4.47
CA ASP A 262 24.42 8.02 -3.65
C ASP A 262 23.51 7.47 -2.55
N MET A 263 22.70 6.46 -2.89
CA MET A 263 21.74 5.81 -2.00
C MET A 263 21.48 4.37 -2.44
N THR A 264 21.21 3.49 -1.48
CA THR A 264 20.88 2.08 -1.79
C THR A 264 19.49 1.71 -1.28
N PHE A 265 18.89 0.73 -1.95
CA PHE A 265 17.56 0.20 -1.71
C PHE A 265 17.65 -1.28 -1.29
N GLU A 266 16.77 -1.73 -0.40
CA GLU A 266 16.71 -3.11 0.09
C GLU A 266 15.25 -3.58 0.27
N LEU A 267 15.03 -4.89 0.18
CA LEU A 267 13.76 -5.51 0.57
C LEU A 267 13.49 -5.24 2.05
N ASN A 268 12.26 -4.85 2.37
CA ASN A 268 11.79 -4.63 3.74
C ASN A 268 10.36 -5.19 3.89
N LYS A 269 9.62 -4.80 4.93
CA LYS A 269 8.26 -5.28 5.19
C LYS A 269 7.21 -4.93 4.11
N PHE A 270 7.51 -3.99 3.22
CA PHE A 270 6.66 -3.59 2.09
C PHE A 270 7.00 -4.35 0.79
N ALA A 271 7.84 -5.39 0.84
CA ALA A 271 8.28 -6.14 -0.34
C ALA A 271 7.16 -6.89 -1.07
N ASP A 272 6.03 -7.16 -0.41
CA ASP A 272 4.84 -7.79 -1.00
C ASP A 272 3.78 -6.80 -1.48
N LEU A 273 4.06 -5.49 -1.46
CA LEU A 273 3.18 -4.42 -1.93
C LEU A 273 3.68 -3.83 -3.25
N THR A 274 2.78 -3.62 -4.20
CA THR A 274 3.04 -2.77 -5.37
C THR A 274 3.20 -1.31 -4.97
N GLU A 275 3.84 -0.49 -5.80
CA GLU A 275 3.97 0.97 -5.60
C GLU A 275 2.60 1.66 -5.41
N ASP A 276 1.58 1.22 -6.16
CA ASP A 276 0.21 1.72 -6.04
C ASP A 276 -0.48 1.26 -4.75
N GLU A 277 -0.30 0.00 -4.31
CA GLU A 277 -0.79 -0.43 -2.99
C GLU A 277 -0.11 0.36 -1.87
N PHE A 278 1.21 0.55 -1.95
CA PHE A 278 2.00 1.31 -0.99
C PHE A 278 1.49 2.76 -0.88
N ARG A 279 1.35 3.46 -2.01
CA ARG A 279 0.81 4.83 -2.06
C ARG A 279 -0.62 4.94 -1.53
N ASN A 280 -1.50 3.98 -1.84
CA ASN A 280 -2.91 4.07 -1.49
C ASN A 280 -3.24 3.55 -0.06
N THR A 281 -2.30 2.87 0.61
CA THR A 281 -2.51 2.31 1.96
C THR A 281 -1.57 2.87 3.02
N ILE A 282 -0.28 3.02 2.73
CA ILE A 282 0.74 3.45 3.70
C ILE A 282 0.88 4.98 3.74
N LEU A 283 0.68 5.63 2.59
CA LEU A 283 0.78 7.09 2.46
C LEU A 283 -0.58 7.76 2.63
N MET A 284 -0.56 9.09 2.78
CA MET A 284 -1.74 9.94 2.72
C MET A 284 -2.13 10.21 1.27
N ARG A 285 -3.34 10.71 1.04
CA ARG A 285 -3.70 11.21 -0.29
C ARG A 285 -2.81 12.41 -0.67
N PRO A 286 -2.18 12.40 -1.86
CA PRO A 286 -1.35 13.52 -2.32
C PRO A 286 -2.12 14.84 -2.35
N GLN A 287 -1.58 15.86 -1.69
CA GLN A 287 -2.17 17.19 -1.57
C GLN A 287 -1.13 18.29 -1.80
N ALA A 288 -1.61 19.48 -2.18
CA ALA A 288 -0.76 20.66 -2.31
C ALA A 288 -0.30 21.18 -0.94
N PRO A 289 0.91 21.77 -0.83
CA PRO A 289 1.38 22.43 0.38
C PRO A 289 0.37 23.46 0.92
N PRO A 290 -0.03 23.38 2.21
CA PRO A 290 -0.93 24.33 2.83
C PRO A 290 -0.38 25.76 2.86
N ILE A 291 -1.14 26.73 2.33
CA ILE A 291 -0.80 28.15 2.46
C ILE A 291 -1.38 28.69 3.79
N HIS A 292 -0.50 29.22 4.63
CA HIS A 292 -0.85 29.81 5.93
C HIS A 292 -0.87 31.33 5.87
N SER A 293 -1.62 31.98 6.78
CA SER A 293 -1.53 33.44 6.93
C SER A 293 -0.18 33.83 7.52
N ARG A 294 0.34 35.01 7.17
CA ARG A 294 1.67 35.49 7.64
C ARG A 294 1.83 35.45 9.17
N SER A 295 0.73 35.62 9.92
CA SER A 295 0.66 35.51 11.39
C SER A 295 0.90 34.11 11.98
N ARG A 296 0.88 33.03 11.17
CA ARG A 296 1.25 31.67 11.62
C ARG A 296 2.73 31.39 11.47
N TYR A 297 3.45 32.12 10.62
CA TYR A 297 4.89 31.90 10.44
C TYR A 297 5.67 32.38 11.67
N MET A 298 6.67 31.61 12.05
CA MET A 298 7.58 31.94 13.14
C MET A 298 8.49 33.09 12.73
N GLU A 299 8.59 34.12 13.59
CA GLU A 299 9.66 35.10 13.48
C GLU A 299 10.94 34.44 13.98
N ILE A 300 11.86 34.17 13.04
CA ILE A 300 13.11 33.49 13.36
C ILE A 300 14.14 34.53 13.81
N PRO A 301 14.74 34.38 15.02
CA PRO A 301 15.82 35.24 15.46
C PRO A 301 17.00 35.14 14.49
N THR A 302 17.72 36.24 14.25
CA THR A 302 18.97 36.20 13.48
C THR A 302 19.97 35.30 14.18
N VAL A 303 20.12 34.06 13.70
CA VAL A 303 21.07 33.10 14.28
C VAL A 303 22.47 33.47 13.80
N GLY A 304 23.47 33.28 14.67
CA GLY A 304 24.87 33.31 14.27
C GLY A 304 25.25 32.10 13.41
N ASP A 305 26.55 31.83 13.27
CA ASP A 305 27.03 30.70 12.50
C ASP A 305 26.47 29.36 13.04
N LEU A 306 25.60 28.73 12.24
CA LEU A 306 25.03 27.42 12.52
C LEU A 306 26.11 26.34 12.36
N PRO A 307 26.13 25.29 13.21
CA PRO A 307 27.09 24.19 13.05
C PRO A 307 26.83 23.40 11.76
N ASP A 308 27.88 22.81 11.18
CA ASP A 308 27.79 21.95 9.98
C ASP A 308 26.84 20.75 10.17
N SER A 309 26.67 20.29 11.41
CA SER A 309 25.77 19.19 11.79
C SER A 309 25.17 19.38 13.19
N PHE A 310 23.95 18.92 13.38
CA PHE A 310 23.23 18.92 14.66
C PHE A 310 22.16 17.81 14.66
N ASP A 311 21.92 17.15 15.80
CA ASP A 311 21.01 16.02 15.89
C ASP A 311 20.28 15.95 17.25
N TRP A 312 18.95 16.11 17.24
CA TRP A 312 18.13 16.05 18.46
C TRP A 312 18.12 14.67 19.15
N ARG A 313 18.58 13.61 18.48
CA ARG A 313 18.76 12.28 19.09
C ARG A 313 19.79 12.30 20.21
N ASP A 314 20.85 13.10 20.07
CA ASP A 314 21.92 13.27 21.07
C ASP A 314 21.48 14.16 22.25
N HIS A 315 20.31 14.78 22.16
CA HIS A 315 19.77 15.75 23.12
C HIS A 315 18.49 15.28 23.84
N ASN A 316 18.18 13.97 23.81
CA ASN A 316 17.03 13.36 24.48
C ASN A 316 15.66 13.96 24.07
N ALA A 317 15.55 14.53 22.86
CA ALA A 317 14.31 15.14 22.36
C ALA A 317 13.59 14.27 21.31
N VAL A 318 14.00 13.01 21.15
CA VAL A 318 13.45 12.09 20.14
C VAL A 318 13.16 10.74 20.79
N THR A 319 11.89 10.33 20.80
CA THR A 319 11.45 8.99 21.24
C THR A 319 12.00 7.89 20.32
N PRO A 320 11.91 6.60 20.72
CA PRO A 320 12.13 5.48 19.80
C PRO A 320 11.32 5.60 18.51
N VAL A 321 11.77 4.93 17.45
CA VAL A 321 11.02 4.86 16.17
C VAL A 321 9.76 4.05 16.39
N LYS A 322 8.62 4.64 16.01
CA LYS A 322 7.29 4.00 16.02
C LYS A 322 6.96 3.41 14.65
N ASP A 323 5.89 2.63 14.58
CA ASP A 323 5.42 1.99 13.35
C ASP A 323 3.91 2.23 13.13
N GLN A 324 3.55 2.88 12.01
CA GLN A 324 2.18 3.11 11.55
C GLN A 324 1.53 1.88 10.89
N GLY A 325 2.27 0.78 10.74
CA GLY A 325 1.79 -0.44 10.11
C GLY A 325 1.31 -0.23 8.68
N SER A 326 0.01 -0.49 8.43
CA SER A 326 -0.56 -0.60 7.07
C SER A 326 -1.58 0.49 6.69
N VAL A 327 -1.57 1.64 7.38
CA VAL A 327 -2.54 2.75 7.17
C VAL A 327 -1.88 4.13 7.12
N GLY A 328 -2.50 5.11 6.46
CA GLY A 328 -1.99 6.48 6.21
C GLY A 328 -2.01 7.43 7.41
N THR A 329 -1.54 6.99 8.58
CA THR A 329 -1.57 7.78 9.85
C THR A 329 -0.29 8.56 10.15
N CYS A 330 0.65 8.66 9.19
CA CYS A 330 1.95 9.30 9.38
C CYS A 330 1.89 10.77 9.85
N TRP A 331 0.82 11.50 9.52
CA TRP A 331 0.52 12.85 10.05
C TRP A 331 0.40 12.87 11.58
N ALA A 332 -0.34 11.92 12.16
CA ALA A 332 -0.49 11.77 13.61
C ALA A 332 0.85 11.42 14.27
N PHE A 333 1.65 10.53 13.65
CA PHE A 333 3.01 10.23 14.11
C PHE A 333 3.93 11.46 14.07
N SER A 334 3.91 12.25 12.99
CA SER A 334 4.69 13.48 12.85
C SER A 334 4.29 14.53 13.89
N THR A 335 2.98 14.67 14.16
CA THR A 335 2.43 15.55 15.20
C THR A 335 2.90 15.14 16.58
N VAL A 336 2.65 13.88 16.95
CA VAL A 336 2.98 13.35 18.27
C VAL A 336 4.47 13.49 18.54
N GLN A 337 5.32 13.06 17.62
CA GLN A 337 6.77 13.09 17.88
C GLN A 337 7.35 14.51 17.94
N ASN A 338 6.70 15.50 17.30
CA ASN A 338 7.03 16.92 17.54
C ASN A 338 6.63 17.32 18.96
N VAL A 339 5.41 17.02 19.40
CA VAL A 339 4.95 17.33 20.77
C VAL A 339 5.81 16.62 21.83
N GLU A 340 6.21 15.37 21.60
CA GLU A 340 7.16 14.62 22.46
C GLU A 340 8.51 15.35 22.58
N GLY A 341 9.06 15.85 21.46
CA GLY A 341 10.31 16.60 21.44
C GLY A 341 10.20 17.97 22.13
N GLN A 342 9.16 18.74 21.81
CA GLN A 342 8.85 20.01 22.48
C GLN A 342 8.67 19.81 24.00
N TRP A 343 7.98 18.74 24.40
CA TRP A 343 7.74 18.42 25.80
C TRP A 343 9.02 17.99 26.51
N SER A 344 9.88 17.18 25.89
CA SER A 344 11.18 16.81 26.47
C SER A 344 12.09 18.03 26.66
N ILE A 345 12.13 18.94 25.68
CA ILE A 345 12.91 20.18 25.78
C ILE A 345 12.41 21.05 26.95
N LYS A 346 11.10 21.15 27.16
CA LYS A 346 10.48 21.96 28.22
C LYS A 346 10.54 21.32 29.62
N SER A 347 10.13 20.05 29.73
CA SER A 347 9.97 19.32 31.01
C SER A 347 11.22 18.54 31.45
N LYS A 348 12.21 18.39 30.55
CA LYS A 348 13.36 17.48 30.68
C LYS A 348 13.00 16.00 30.81
N THR A 349 11.76 15.63 30.49
CA THR A 349 11.26 14.25 30.52
C THR A 349 10.78 13.84 29.13
N LEU A 350 11.36 12.78 28.58
CA LEU A 350 10.94 12.21 27.30
C LEU A 350 9.76 11.25 27.52
N THR A 351 8.55 11.75 27.29
CA THR A 351 7.30 10.98 27.42
C THR A 351 6.89 10.38 26.08
N ASN A 352 6.44 9.11 26.08
CA ASN A 352 5.88 8.45 24.91
C ASN A 352 4.36 8.69 24.86
N LEU A 353 3.87 9.41 23.86
CA LEU A 353 2.49 9.92 23.78
C LEU A 353 1.62 9.12 22.80
N SER A 354 0.31 9.10 23.03
CA SER A 354 -0.63 8.34 22.18
C SER A 354 -0.75 8.94 20.79
N VAL A 355 -0.41 8.14 19.77
CA VAL A 355 -0.71 8.47 18.36
C VAL A 355 -2.17 8.17 18.03
N GLU A 356 -2.71 7.10 18.60
CA GLU A 356 -4.07 6.64 18.37
C GLU A 356 -5.12 7.68 18.78
N GLN A 357 -4.90 8.40 19.89
CA GLN A 357 -5.80 9.49 20.30
C GLN A 357 -5.98 10.49 19.15
N ILE A 358 -4.93 10.86 18.44
CA ILE A 358 -5.04 11.81 17.32
C ILE A 358 -5.79 11.14 16.15
N VAL A 359 -5.47 9.87 15.83
CA VAL A 359 -6.14 9.13 14.74
C VAL A 359 -7.64 8.97 14.97
N ASP A 360 -8.05 8.65 16.20
CA ASP A 360 -9.44 8.35 16.58
C ASP A 360 -10.28 9.59 16.88
N CYS A 361 -9.67 10.67 17.39
CA CYS A 361 -10.40 11.82 17.91
C CYS A 361 -10.30 13.09 17.04
N ASP A 362 -9.33 13.16 16.12
CA ASP A 362 -9.09 14.37 15.35
C ASP A 362 -9.87 14.39 14.03
N GLY A 363 -11.00 15.11 14.07
CA GLY A 363 -11.77 15.51 12.90
C GLY A 363 -11.62 16.99 12.56
N MET A 364 -10.48 17.62 12.85
CA MET A 364 -10.25 19.03 12.52
C MET A 364 -10.28 19.25 11.01
N GLN A 365 -10.81 20.40 10.60
CA GLN A 365 -11.01 20.73 9.19
C GLN A 365 -10.91 22.23 8.94
N LYS A 366 -10.48 22.57 7.73
CA LYS A 366 -10.44 23.92 7.17
C LYS A 366 -11.00 23.88 5.75
N PRO A 367 -12.35 23.88 5.59
CA PRO A 367 -13.00 23.66 4.30
C PRO A 367 -12.61 24.67 3.21
N ASP A 368 -12.35 25.93 3.60
CA ASP A 368 -11.98 27.01 2.67
C ASP A 368 -10.67 26.74 1.92
N SER A 369 -9.76 25.94 2.50
CA SER A 369 -8.53 25.47 1.87
C SER A 369 -8.53 23.97 1.56
N GLY A 370 -9.70 23.32 1.62
CA GLY A 370 -9.88 21.91 1.26
C GLY A 370 -9.17 20.90 2.17
N GLN A 371 -8.78 21.30 3.38
CA GLN A 371 -7.97 20.49 4.29
C GLN A 371 -8.80 19.88 5.41
N ALA A 372 -8.53 18.63 5.76
CA ALA A 372 -9.12 17.95 6.91
C ALA A 372 -8.21 16.83 7.41
N ASP A 373 -8.34 16.51 8.69
CA ASP A 373 -7.78 15.32 9.31
C ASP A 373 -8.81 14.18 9.22
N CYS A 374 -8.36 13.04 8.70
CA CYS A 374 -9.22 11.99 8.14
C CYS A 374 -8.87 10.61 8.71
N GLY A 375 -8.31 10.55 9.92
CA GLY A 375 -7.90 9.31 10.59
C GLY A 375 -6.90 8.52 9.75
N VAL A 376 -7.28 7.28 9.40
CA VAL A 376 -6.47 6.34 8.60
C VAL A 376 -6.23 6.77 7.14
N TYR A 377 -6.94 7.78 6.63
CA TYR A 377 -6.84 8.24 5.24
C TYR A 377 -5.88 9.43 5.03
N GLY A 378 -5.25 9.93 6.10
CA GLY A 378 -4.34 11.08 6.09
C GLY A 378 -4.84 12.27 6.89
N GLY A 379 -4.00 13.31 6.97
CA GLY A 379 -4.26 14.53 7.73
C GLY A 379 -3.04 15.46 7.71
N TRP A 380 -3.03 16.47 8.57
CA TRP A 380 -2.04 17.54 8.57
C TRP A 380 -1.59 17.90 9.98
N PRO A 381 -0.29 17.85 10.32
CA PRO A 381 0.17 18.14 11.67
C PRO A 381 -0.27 19.48 12.26
N PHE A 382 -0.47 20.50 11.40
CA PHE A 382 -0.96 21.81 11.84
C PHE A 382 -2.44 21.83 12.27
N LEU A 383 -3.29 20.97 11.70
CA LEU A 383 -4.67 20.78 12.16
C LEU A 383 -4.66 19.99 13.47
N SER A 384 -3.77 19.01 13.59
CA SER A 384 -3.63 18.19 14.78
C SER A 384 -3.10 18.96 16.00
N PHE A 385 -2.23 19.94 15.80
CA PHE A 385 -1.92 20.90 16.87
C PHE A 385 -3.14 21.73 17.29
N GLN A 386 -4.08 22.07 16.39
CA GLN A 386 -5.33 22.76 16.77
C GLN A 386 -6.30 21.84 17.51
N TYR A 387 -6.36 20.56 17.15
CA TYR A 387 -7.07 19.54 17.93
C TYR A 387 -6.52 19.48 19.35
N LEU A 388 -5.20 19.37 19.53
CA LEU A 388 -4.57 19.34 20.86
C LEU A 388 -4.80 20.63 21.67
N MET A 389 -4.77 21.80 21.02
CA MET A 389 -5.15 23.07 21.64
C MET A 389 -6.61 23.07 22.12
N LYS A 390 -7.52 22.46 21.35
CA LYS A 390 -8.97 22.40 21.65
C LYS A 390 -9.28 21.38 22.75
N GLN A 391 -8.63 20.22 22.77
CA GLN A 391 -8.82 19.19 23.80
C GLN A 391 -8.12 19.56 25.12
N GLY A 392 -7.01 20.31 25.05
CA GLY A 392 -6.28 20.77 26.23
C GLY A 392 -5.37 19.73 26.88
N GLY A 393 -5.09 18.61 26.20
CA GLY A 393 -4.17 17.56 26.64
C GLY A 393 -4.09 16.37 25.68
N ILE A 394 -3.21 15.41 26.00
CA ILE A 394 -2.98 14.17 25.28
C ILE A 394 -2.59 13.06 26.27
N GLU A 395 -3.03 11.83 26.02
CA GLU A 395 -2.71 10.64 26.82
C GLU A 395 -1.34 10.04 26.46
N SER A 396 -0.85 9.15 27.33
CA SER A 396 0.36 8.38 27.06
C SER A 396 0.09 7.23 26.09
N GLU A 397 1.13 6.77 25.37
CA GLU A 397 1.06 5.55 24.53
C GLU A 397 0.65 4.32 25.37
N SER A 398 1.02 4.27 26.65
CA SER A 398 0.61 3.19 27.56
C SER A 398 -0.86 3.25 28.00
N THR A 399 -1.49 4.43 27.98
CA THR A 399 -2.91 4.58 28.36
C THR A 399 -3.82 4.34 27.17
N TYR A 400 -3.46 4.91 26.01
CA TYR A 400 -4.23 4.82 24.77
C TYR A 400 -3.31 4.30 23.65
N PRO A 401 -3.08 2.97 23.56
CA PRO A 401 -2.10 2.40 22.63
C PRO A 401 -2.52 2.48 21.16
N TYR A 402 -1.52 2.60 20.29
CA TYR A 402 -1.68 2.53 18.83
C TYR A 402 -2.18 1.16 18.35
N CYS A 403 -3.22 1.16 17.51
CA CYS A 403 -3.79 -0.05 16.95
C CYS A 403 -4.35 0.08 15.52
N ALA A 404 -4.73 1.28 15.07
CA ALA A 404 -5.32 1.53 13.75
C ALA A 404 -4.56 0.92 12.55
N GLY A 405 -3.23 0.79 12.64
CA GLY A 405 -2.38 0.24 11.57
C GLY A 405 -1.90 -1.19 11.75
N ILE A 406 -2.22 -1.83 12.88
CA ILE A 406 -1.62 -3.12 13.29
C ILE A 406 -2.66 -4.25 13.16
N LYS A 407 -2.24 -5.42 12.63
CA LYS A 407 -3.13 -6.57 12.37
C LYS A 407 -3.51 -7.32 13.68
N LYS A 408 -4.37 -6.72 14.52
CA LYS A 408 -5.06 -7.29 15.72
C LYS A 408 -6.21 -6.34 16.18
N PRO A 409 -7.22 -6.81 16.95
CA PRO A 409 -8.66 -6.57 16.68
C PRO A 409 -9.20 -5.20 17.13
N CYS A 410 -8.57 -4.14 16.64
CA CYS A 410 -8.97 -2.75 16.75
C CYS A 410 -9.56 -2.33 15.41
N GLU A 411 -10.83 -1.95 15.40
CA GLU A 411 -11.47 -1.34 14.23
C GLU A 411 -11.84 0.09 14.61
N PRO A 412 -10.93 1.08 14.41
CA PRO A 412 -11.14 2.45 14.87
C PRO A 412 -12.30 3.09 14.11
N CYS A 413 -13.10 3.88 14.83
CA CYS A 413 -14.16 4.65 14.21
C CYS A 413 -13.63 5.98 13.65
N ASN A 414 -14.31 6.50 12.62
CA ASN A 414 -14.01 7.83 12.09
C ASN A 414 -14.17 8.89 13.20
N ALA A 415 -13.24 9.85 13.26
CA ALA A 415 -13.22 10.87 14.31
C ALA A 415 -14.47 11.75 14.38
N PRO A 416 -14.85 12.27 15.57
CA PRO A 416 -15.92 13.24 15.71
C PRO A 416 -15.69 14.48 14.83
N GLY A 417 -16.57 14.69 13.85
CA GLY A 417 -16.45 15.76 12.84
C GLY A 417 -15.99 15.31 11.45
N TYR A 418 -15.72 14.02 11.23
CA TYR A 418 -15.26 13.47 9.94
C TYR A 418 -16.04 13.98 8.72
N ASN A 419 -15.34 14.66 7.82
CA ASN A 419 -15.94 15.30 6.65
C ASN A 419 -15.92 14.37 5.43
N LYS A 420 -17.06 13.74 5.11
CA LYS A 420 -17.18 12.83 3.96
C LYS A 420 -16.89 13.46 2.58
N THR A 421 -16.97 14.78 2.47
CA THR A 421 -16.68 15.51 1.20
C THR A 421 -15.19 15.72 1.00
N LEU A 422 -14.43 15.97 2.07
CA LEU A 422 -12.97 16.16 2.02
C LEU A 422 -12.23 14.83 2.18
N CYS A 423 -12.60 14.05 3.19
CA CYS A 423 -12.01 12.75 3.52
C CYS A 423 -12.55 11.59 2.66
N GLY A 424 -13.63 11.79 1.90
CA GLY A 424 -14.24 10.72 1.09
C GLY A 424 -15.07 9.73 1.93
N PRO A 425 -15.25 8.47 1.48
CA PRO A 425 -16.09 7.53 2.19
C PRO A 425 -15.57 7.30 3.63
N PRO A 426 -16.45 7.21 4.64
CA PRO A 426 -16.04 6.84 6.00
C PRO A 426 -15.65 5.37 6.06
N ILE A 427 -14.89 4.98 7.08
CA ILE A 427 -14.68 3.59 7.47
C ILE A 427 -16.07 2.92 7.63
N PRO A 428 -16.36 1.80 6.93
CA PRO A 428 -17.71 1.22 6.85
C PRO A 428 -18.11 0.41 8.09
N PHE A 429 -17.13 -0.15 8.80
CA PHE A 429 -17.31 -0.96 10.01
C PHE A 429 -16.27 -0.54 11.05
N CYS A 430 -16.72 -0.34 12.29
CA CYS A 430 -15.86 -0.03 13.43
C CYS A 430 -16.54 -0.52 14.71
N TYR A 431 -15.77 -0.72 15.77
CA TYR A 431 -16.33 -1.03 17.08
C TYR A 431 -16.46 0.25 17.92
N ILE A 432 -17.63 0.49 18.51
CA ILE A 432 -17.85 1.66 19.39
C ILE A 432 -16.86 1.68 20.56
N LYS A 433 -16.55 0.50 21.13
CA LYS A 433 -15.49 0.33 22.15
C LYS A 433 -14.10 0.82 21.72
N ASP A 434 -13.85 0.88 20.41
CA ASP A 434 -12.58 1.30 19.82
C ASP A 434 -12.62 2.77 19.36
N SER A 435 -13.75 3.46 19.54
CA SER A 435 -13.91 4.88 19.19
C SER A 435 -13.35 5.83 20.25
N CYS A 436 -12.95 7.03 19.81
CA CYS A 436 -12.56 8.13 20.69
C CYS A 436 -13.55 8.38 21.83
N GLU A 437 -14.86 8.41 21.54
CA GLU A 437 -15.91 8.70 22.53
C GLU A 437 -15.98 7.66 23.67
N SER A 438 -15.48 6.44 23.44
CA SER A 438 -15.44 5.37 24.43
C SER A 438 -14.07 5.17 25.09
N ARG A 439 -12.98 5.51 24.40
CA ARG A 439 -11.59 5.27 24.85
C ARG A 439 -10.95 6.47 25.55
N LEU A 440 -11.27 7.70 25.12
CA LEU A 440 -10.58 8.92 25.57
C LEU A 440 -10.92 9.24 27.02
N ASP A 441 -9.93 9.19 27.91
CA ASP A 441 -10.07 9.64 29.30
C ASP A 441 -9.26 10.92 29.54
N SER A 442 -9.95 12.06 29.49
CA SER A 442 -9.35 13.37 29.77
C SER A 442 -8.72 13.50 31.16
N THR A 443 -9.00 12.59 32.11
CA THR A 443 -8.34 12.55 33.42
C THR A 443 -6.95 11.90 33.37
N GLN A 444 -6.63 11.15 32.31
CA GLN A 444 -5.34 10.49 32.08
C GLN A 444 -4.38 11.31 31.20
N PHE A 445 -4.77 12.53 30.80
CA PHE A 445 -3.88 13.43 30.06
C PHE A 445 -2.56 13.68 30.82
N VAL A 446 -1.45 13.70 30.07
CA VAL A 446 -0.11 13.89 30.62
C VAL A 446 -0.04 15.23 31.36
N SER A 447 0.14 15.16 32.68
CA SER A 447 0.03 16.32 33.56
C SER A 447 1.01 17.43 33.19
N GLY A 448 0.49 18.64 32.99
CA GLY A 448 1.25 19.82 32.58
C GLY A 448 1.52 19.95 31.08
N LEU A 449 1.29 18.90 30.27
CA LEU A 449 1.48 18.96 28.82
C LEU A 449 0.25 19.59 28.16
N LYS A 450 0.41 20.82 27.64
CA LYS A 450 -0.64 21.52 26.88
C LYS A 450 -0.06 22.23 25.66
N VAL A 451 -0.62 21.97 24.48
CA VAL A 451 -0.36 22.77 23.28
C VAL A 451 -1.21 24.04 23.36
N VAL A 452 -0.61 25.22 23.20
CA VAL A 452 -1.29 26.53 23.30
C VAL A 452 -1.26 27.34 22.00
N ASP A 453 -0.32 27.04 21.12
CA ASP A 453 -0.29 27.54 19.74
C ASP A 453 0.49 26.55 18.85
N TRP A 454 0.56 26.83 17.55
CA TRP A 454 1.51 26.21 16.63
C TRP A 454 2.02 27.25 15.64
N LYS A 455 3.22 27.05 15.12
CA LYS A 455 3.84 27.90 14.10
C LYS A 455 4.20 27.13 12.85
N ALA A 456 4.06 27.80 11.70
CA ALA A 456 4.71 27.41 10.46
C ALA A 456 6.12 27.98 10.40
N ILE A 457 7.01 27.32 9.66
CA ILE A 457 8.35 27.81 9.34
C ILE A 457 8.37 28.12 7.84
N ASP A 458 9.16 29.12 7.45
CA ASP A 458 9.32 29.55 6.05
C ASP A 458 10.02 28.47 5.20
N GLU A 459 9.87 28.53 3.87
CA GLU A 459 10.44 27.57 2.92
C GLU A 459 11.97 27.66 2.80
N ASP A 460 12.58 28.74 3.29
CA ASP A 460 14.04 28.90 3.35
C ASP A 460 14.64 27.86 4.30
N GLU A 461 15.44 26.94 3.75
CA GLU A 461 16.07 25.87 4.52
C GLU A 461 17.07 26.36 5.58
N THR A 462 17.56 27.60 5.46
CA THR A 462 18.36 28.29 6.49
C THR A 462 17.49 28.63 7.70
N ASN A 463 16.30 29.17 7.44
CA ASN A 463 15.27 29.42 8.44
C ASN A 463 14.82 28.10 9.09
N ILE A 464 14.67 27.02 8.32
CA ILE A 464 14.36 25.69 8.86
C ILE A 464 15.49 25.18 9.78
N THR A 465 16.77 25.29 9.41
CA THR A 465 17.88 24.92 10.33
C THR A 465 17.86 25.75 11.61
N ALA A 466 17.60 27.06 11.50
CA ALA A 466 17.51 27.97 12.64
C ALA A 466 16.35 27.64 13.58
N ALA A 467 15.15 27.36 13.05
CA ALA A 467 14.02 26.92 13.86
C ALA A 467 14.29 25.57 14.53
N LEU A 468 14.78 24.59 13.77
CA LEU A 468 15.08 23.24 14.24
C LEU A 468 16.07 23.26 15.42
N MET A 469 17.14 24.07 15.35
CA MET A 469 18.12 24.18 16.43
C MET A 469 17.55 24.82 17.71
N ASN A 470 16.73 25.87 17.54
CA ASN A 470 16.29 26.71 18.66
C ASN A 470 15.01 26.23 19.34
N THR A 471 14.17 25.48 18.62
CA THR A 471 12.84 25.08 19.12
C THR A 471 12.71 23.58 19.40
N GLY A 472 13.39 22.72 18.64
CA GLY A 472 13.19 21.27 18.72
C GLY A 472 12.92 20.62 17.36
N PRO A 473 12.71 19.30 17.34
CA PRO A 473 12.30 18.57 16.13
C PRO A 473 11.06 19.18 15.49
N LEU A 474 11.00 19.23 14.15
CA LEU A 474 9.92 19.87 13.40
C LEU A 474 9.08 18.85 12.63
N SER A 475 7.75 18.98 12.64
CA SER A 475 6.87 18.19 11.77
C SER A 475 6.98 18.70 10.34
N VAL A 476 7.31 17.83 9.39
CA VAL A 476 7.44 18.17 7.97
C VAL A 476 6.64 17.22 7.09
N ALA A 477 6.20 17.68 5.92
CA ALA A 477 5.58 16.83 4.91
C ALA A 477 6.36 16.89 3.58
N LEU A 478 6.34 15.78 2.85
CA LEU A 478 7.08 15.56 1.59
C LEU A 478 6.31 14.60 0.67
N ASN A 479 6.75 14.50 -0.58
CA ASN A 479 6.36 13.44 -1.50
C ASN A 479 7.29 12.22 -1.32
N ALA A 480 6.77 11.06 -0.93
CA ALA A 480 7.54 9.86 -0.60
C ALA A 480 7.85 8.95 -1.81
N GLU A 481 7.99 9.57 -2.98
CA GLU A 481 8.31 8.87 -4.23
C GLU A 481 9.63 8.10 -4.11
N LEU A 482 9.68 6.85 -4.58
CA LEU A 482 10.81 5.91 -4.41
C LEU A 482 11.22 5.60 -2.95
N LEU A 483 10.57 6.15 -1.94
CA LEU A 483 10.98 5.99 -0.53
C LEU A 483 10.66 4.59 0.03
N GLN A 484 9.72 3.85 -0.59
CA GLN A 484 9.27 2.50 -0.17
C GLN A 484 10.42 1.56 0.20
N PHE A 485 11.47 1.49 -0.62
CA PHE A 485 12.60 0.55 -0.46
C PHE A 485 13.92 1.20 -0.03
N TYR A 486 13.92 2.48 0.37
CA TYR A 486 15.14 3.13 0.84
C TYR A 486 15.78 2.37 2.01
N HIS A 487 17.10 2.17 1.94
CA HIS A 487 17.89 1.51 2.99
C HIS A 487 18.91 2.46 3.63
N LYS A 488 19.74 3.17 2.84
CA LYS A 488 20.75 4.12 3.36
C LYS A 488 21.27 5.07 2.27
N GLY A 489 21.98 6.11 2.70
CA GLY A 489 22.64 7.11 1.84
C GLY A 489 21.89 8.44 1.81
N ILE A 490 22.28 9.37 0.93
CA ILE A 490 21.62 10.68 0.86
C ILE A 490 20.54 10.61 -0.23
N PHE A 491 19.29 10.50 0.23
CA PHE A 491 18.11 10.45 -0.63
C PHE A 491 17.99 11.72 -1.48
N ASN A 492 18.00 11.54 -2.80
CA ASN A 492 17.97 12.60 -3.80
C ASN A 492 17.41 12.05 -5.13
N PRO A 493 16.14 11.63 -5.18
CA PRO A 493 15.53 11.10 -6.40
C PRO A 493 15.44 12.21 -7.47
N VAL A 494 15.69 11.84 -8.73
CA VAL A 494 15.55 12.77 -9.88
C VAL A 494 14.08 13.14 -10.11
N PHE A 495 13.15 12.25 -9.73
CA PHE A 495 11.72 12.44 -9.88
C PHE A 495 11.05 12.40 -8.51
N CYS A 496 10.53 13.53 -8.08
CA CYS A 496 9.76 13.71 -6.85
C CYS A 496 9.00 15.04 -6.99
N ASN A 497 7.69 15.06 -6.79
CA ASN A 497 6.90 16.27 -7.03
C ASN A 497 6.70 17.08 -5.73
N PRO A 498 7.36 18.24 -5.56
CA PRO A 498 7.25 19.03 -4.33
C PRO A 498 5.85 19.63 -4.09
N LYS A 499 4.93 19.53 -5.06
CA LYS A 499 3.54 20.01 -4.95
C LYS A 499 2.53 18.90 -4.61
N ASN A 500 2.96 17.65 -4.47
CA ASN A 500 2.11 16.50 -4.18
C ASN A 500 2.58 15.83 -2.88
N LEU A 501 2.42 16.51 -1.75
CA LEU A 501 2.82 15.97 -0.45
C LEU A 501 1.88 14.83 -0.07
N ASP A 502 2.43 13.66 0.25
CA ASP A 502 1.69 12.44 0.58
C ASP A 502 2.24 11.74 1.84
N HIS A 503 3.34 12.21 2.41
CA HIS A 503 3.92 11.64 3.62
C HIS A 503 4.32 12.72 4.63
N ALA A 504 4.07 12.47 5.91
CA ALA A 504 4.42 13.34 7.01
C ALA A 504 5.40 12.63 7.96
N VAL A 505 6.47 13.33 8.31
CA VAL A 505 7.64 12.79 9.04
C VAL A 505 8.17 13.83 10.02
N LEU A 506 9.16 13.47 10.83
CA LEU A 506 9.76 14.39 11.79
C LEU A 506 11.21 14.71 11.40
N LEU A 507 11.50 15.99 11.21
CA LEU A 507 12.84 16.49 10.99
C LEU A 507 13.55 16.63 12.34
N VAL A 508 14.65 15.89 12.54
CA VAL A 508 15.36 15.79 13.84
C VAL A 508 16.77 16.37 13.83
N GLY A 509 17.34 16.65 12.66
CA GLY A 509 18.69 17.18 12.57
C GLY A 509 19.15 17.45 11.15
N TRP A 510 20.41 17.83 11.00
CA TRP A 510 21.10 17.98 9.72
C TRP A 510 22.57 17.58 9.84
N GLY A 511 23.19 17.38 8.69
CA GLY A 511 24.63 17.19 8.60
C GLY A 511 25.13 17.44 7.18
N LYS A 512 26.33 16.94 6.91
CA LYS A 512 27.01 17.10 5.62
C LYS A 512 27.98 15.95 5.39
N GLU A 513 27.89 15.32 4.23
CA GLU A 513 28.81 14.27 3.79
C GLU A 513 29.64 14.82 2.61
N GLY A 514 30.91 15.16 2.89
CA GLY A 514 31.75 15.87 1.93
C GLY A 514 31.16 17.23 1.54
N SER A 515 30.67 17.35 0.30
CA SER A 515 29.98 18.55 -0.21
C SER A 515 28.45 18.46 -0.19
N LYS A 516 27.86 17.32 0.20
CA LYS A 516 26.41 17.07 0.18
C LYS A 516 25.80 17.34 1.57
N PRO A 517 25.15 18.50 1.82
CA PRO A 517 24.40 18.70 3.05
C PRO A 517 23.13 17.84 3.04
N TYR A 518 22.72 17.32 4.19
CA TYR A 518 21.51 16.50 4.32
C TYR A 518 20.71 16.88 5.56
N TRP A 519 19.41 16.58 5.50
CA TRP A 519 18.51 16.51 6.64
C TRP A 519 18.53 15.11 7.26
N ILE A 520 18.35 15.01 8.57
CA ILE A 520 18.13 13.75 9.30
C ILE A 520 16.64 13.69 9.64
N VAL A 521 15.95 12.68 9.12
CA VAL A 521 14.49 12.58 9.20
C VAL A 521 14.09 11.26 9.83
N LYS A 522 13.25 11.33 10.86
CA LYS A 522 12.64 10.18 11.53
C LYS A 522 11.36 9.80 10.81
N ASN A 523 11.27 8.53 10.40
CA ASN A 523 10.10 7.96 9.75
C ASN A 523 9.20 7.23 10.77
N SER A 524 8.02 6.79 10.33
CA SER A 524 7.04 6.05 11.11
C SER A 524 6.80 4.63 10.56
N TRP A 525 7.80 4.03 9.88
CA TRP A 525 7.71 2.67 9.32
C TRP A 525 8.51 1.63 10.12
N GLY A 526 8.79 1.89 11.40
CA GLY A 526 9.51 0.97 12.28
C GLY A 526 11.04 0.93 12.04
N VAL A 527 11.76 0.31 12.98
CA VAL A 527 13.25 0.28 12.98
C VAL A 527 13.87 -0.57 11.86
N ASN A 528 13.10 -1.48 11.25
CA ASN A 528 13.56 -2.37 10.19
C ASN A 528 13.51 -1.74 8.78
N TRP A 529 13.18 -0.47 8.68
CA TRP A 529 13.16 0.29 7.42
C TRP A 529 14.25 1.39 7.46
N GLY A 530 14.92 1.64 6.33
CA GLY A 530 15.92 2.69 6.23
C GLY A 530 17.10 2.57 7.21
N GLU A 531 17.66 3.71 7.60
CA GLU A 531 18.77 3.83 8.55
C GLU A 531 18.24 3.72 9.99
N GLN A 532 17.81 2.52 10.38
CA GLN A 532 17.18 2.21 11.69
C GLN A 532 15.88 3.00 11.95
N GLY A 533 15.04 3.15 10.93
CA GLY A 533 13.81 3.95 10.97
C GLY A 533 14.00 5.43 10.63
N TYR A 534 15.22 5.84 10.31
CA TYR A 534 15.56 7.17 9.83
C TYR A 534 15.92 7.14 8.35
N PHE A 535 15.97 8.30 7.72
CA PHE A 535 16.62 8.48 6.42
C PHE A 535 17.29 9.84 6.35
N ARG A 536 18.25 9.97 5.44
CA ARG A 536 18.90 11.23 5.11
C ARG A 536 18.43 11.68 3.74
N ILE A 537 18.06 12.95 3.60
CA ILE A 537 17.57 13.55 2.34
C ILE A 537 18.35 14.82 2.03
N LEU A 538 18.66 15.06 0.75
CA LEU A 538 19.48 16.18 0.31
C LEU A 538 18.89 17.53 0.74
N ARG A 539 19.72 18.35 1.41
CA ARG A 539 19.40 19.70 1.90
C ARG A 539 19.82 20.76 0.88
N GLY A 540 19.14 21.91 0.89
CA GLY A 540 19.44 23.09 0.07
C GLY A 540 18.76 23.14 -1.30
N LYS A 541 17.68 22.40 -1.52
CA LYS A 541 16.97 22.30 -2.83
C LYS A 541 15.44 22.14 -2.74
N GLY A 542 14.87 22.08 -1.55
CA GLY A 542 13.46 21.69 -1.36
C GLY A 542 13.16 20.27 -1.84
N THR A 543 14.11 19.34 -1.67
CA THR A 543 14.02 17.96 -2.17
C THR A 543 12.71 17.31 -1.73
N CYS A 544 11.93 16.79 -2.68
CA CYS A 544 10.59 16.23 -2.44
C CYS A 544 9.57 17.17 -1.74
N GLY A 545 9.81 18.48 -1.73
CA GLY A 545 8.94 19.47 -1.08
C GLY A 545 9.06 19.51 0.45
N ILE A 546 10.09 18.90 1.05
CA ILE A 546 10.26 18.79 2.51
C ILE A 546 10.25 20.14 3.26
N ASN A 547 10.60 21.23 2.57
CA ASN A 547 10.60 22.59 3.09
C ASN A 547 9.25 23.33 2.96
N THR A 548 8.29 22.80 2.20
CA THR A 548 7.04 23.52 1.84
C THR A 548 5.94 23.47 2.90
N GLN A 549 6.01 22.52 3.82
CA GLN A 549 5.06 22.39 4.94
C GLN A 549 5.83 21.95 6.19
N VAL A 550 6.40 22.93 6.90
CA VAL A 550 7.20 22.74 8.12
C VAL A 550 6.48 23.43 9.28
N THR A 551 6.19 22.69 10.35
CA THR A 551 5.40 23.19 11.49
C THR A 551 5.86 22.63 12.83
N THR A 552 5.57 23.36 13.91
CA THR A 552 5.82 22.92 15.28
C THR A 552 4.73 23.37 16.24
N ALA A 553 4.43 22.55 17.25
CA ALA A 553 3.66 22.92 18.42
C ALA A 553 4.41 23.97 19.28
N VAL A 554 3.66 24.75 20.04
CA VAL A 554 4.13 25.63 21.12
C VAL A 554 3.42 25.20 22.40
N LEU A 555 4.18 24.90 23.45
CA LEU A 555 3.65 24.36 24.71
C LEU A 555 3.48 25.44 25.79
N GLY A 556 2.32 25.44 26.46
CA GLY A 556 1.91 26.37 27.54
C GLY A 556 2.65 26.16 28.83
#